data_AF-S8CYX1-F1
#
_entry.id   AF-S8CYX1-F1
#
_cell.length_a   1.000
_cell.length_b   1.000
_cell.length_c   1.000
_cell.angle_alpha   90.00
_cell.angle_beta   90.00
_cell.angle_gamma   90.00
#
_symmetry.space_group_name_H-M   'P 1'
#
loop_
_entity.id
_entity.type
_entity.pdbx_description
1 polymer ?
#
loop_
_entity_poly.entity_id
_entity_poly.type
_entity_poly.pdbx_seq_one_letter_code
_entity_poly.pdbx_strand_id
1 'polypeptide(L)'
;LNAPLEPRSAAGKLLAGVLLDDRDNFKAIARRELERISFERDEALARSRMNLDSVLHRRIAEIKARECGLEIEDIIYASILHNFMEMSVYLVPPLSQCLCNNRLEIYPRKDCELESIHSHDALEMVKDHINSIIGNRANSNVTQSWATTLMPLPHLRNLYNSSIFYGYFLKSASFRHALETTKEEEEEEGGMLGKVEMMRVAKPSSDEGVNVISRHCCALFGDECGFVCVSLGSVKRLVLEAVGFGSFLWDAE
;
A
#
# COMPACT_ATOMS: atom_id res chain seq x y z
N LEU A 1 12.68 -4.96 11.80
CA LEU A 1 11.49 -4.12 11.52
C LEU A 1 10.28 -4.84 12.08
N ASN A 2 9.42 -4.17 12.85
CA ASN A 2 8.13 -4.76 13.26
C ASN A 2 7.09 -4.53 12.16
N ALA A 3 7.29 -5.14 11.00
CA ALA A 3 6.39 -5.07 9.85
C ALA A 3 5.87 -6.47 9.52
N PRO A 4 4.67 -6.63 8.93
CA PRO A 4 4.14 -7.94 8.57
C PRO A 4 5.01 -8.75 7.63
N LEU A 5 5.58 -8.10 6.61
CA LEU A 5 6.25 -8.77 5.51
C LEU A 5 7.77 -8.62 5.62
N GLU A 6 8.48 -9.73 5.52
CA GLU A 6 9.94 -9.75 5.50
C GLU A 6 10.49 -9.70 4.05
N PRO A 7 11.61 -9.00 3.80
CA PRO A 7 12.22 -8.92 2.48
C PRO A 7 12.83 -10.26 2.06
N ARG A 8 12.64 -10.63 0.79
CA ARG A 8 13.11 -11.90 0.21
C ARG A 8 14.42 -11.74 -0.55
N SER A 9 14.64 -10.57 -1.13
CA SER A 9 15.77 -10.23 -1.97
C SER A 9 16.93 -9.60 -1.19
N ALA A 10 18.10 -9.54 -1.82
CA ALA A 10 19.27 -8.84 -1.27
C ALA A 10 19.02 -7.33 -1.17
N ALA A 11 18.44 -6.73 -2.21
CA ALA A 11 18.07 -5.31 -2.23
C ALA A 11 17.07 -4.97 -1.10
N GLY A 12 16.04 -5.80 -0.92
CA GLY A 12 15.07 -5.65 0.16
C GLY A 12 15.70 -5.71 1.55
N LYS A 13 16.61 -6.66 1.78
CA LYS A 13 17.33 -6.80 3.06
C LYS A 13 18.26 -5.61 3.33
N LEU A 14 18.93 -5.12 2.30
CA LEU A 14 19.76 -3.92 2.38
C LEU A 14 18.91 -2.71 2.77
N LEU A 15 17.82 -2.45 2.05
CA LEU A 15 16.92 -1.34 2.33
C LEU A 15 16.26 -1.44 3.71
N ALA A 16 15.92 -2.65 4.15
CA ALA A 16 15.42 -2.89 5.50
C ALA A 16 16.44 -2.51 6.59
N GLY A 17 17.73 -2.70 6.36
CA GLY A 17 18.80 -2.21 7.24
C GLY A 17 18.90 -0.69 7.21
N VAL A 18 18.90 -0.10 6.01
CA VAL A 18 18.95 1.37 5.82
C VAL A 18 17.79 2.08 6.51
N LEU A 19 16.58 1.51 6.49
CA LEU A 19 15.42 2.06 7.21
C LEU A 19 15.65 2.20 8.73
N LEU A 20 16.48 1.35 9.31
CA LEU A 20 16.81 1.36 10.73
C LEU A 20 17.99 2.29 11.03
N ASP A 21 19.00 2.29 10.17
CA ASP A 21 20.30 2.91 10.43
C ASP A 21 20.47 4.31 9.82
N ASP A 22 19.91 4.56 8.62
CA ASP A 22 20.17 5.77 7.82
C ASP A 22 19.00 6.13 6.89
N ARG A 23 17.92 6.68 7.48
CA ARG A 23 16.68 6.99 6.74
C ARG A 23 16.86 8.09 5.70
N ASP A 24 17.69 9.09 5.98
CA ASP A 24 17.87 10.24 5.09
C ASP A 24 18.42 9.82 3.72
N ASN A 25 19.28 8.78 3.71
CA ASN A 25 19.85 8.23 2.48
C ASN A 25 19.00 7.13 1.83
N PHE A 26 17.86 6.74 2.43
CA PHE A 26 17.01 5.65 1.91
C PHE A 26 16.63 5.85 0.43
N LYS A 27 16.10 7.04 0.09
CA LYS A 27 15.64 7.35 -1.28
C LYS A 27 16.80 7.31 -2.29
N ALA A 28 18.01 7.71 -1.88
CA ALA A 28 19.19 7.67 -2.74
C ALA A 28 19.67 6.22 -2.96
N ILE A 29 19.66 5.40 -1.93
CA ILE A 29 20.06 3.99 -2.00
C ILE A 29 19.04 3.17 -2.80
N ALA A 30 17.74 3.38 -2.57
CA ALA A 30 16.68 2.72 -3.33
C ALA A 30 16.79 3.03 -4.84
N ARG A 31 17.06 4.28 -5.21
CA ARG A 31 17.32 4.68 -6.59
C ARG A 31 18.50 3.92 -7.20
N ARG A 32 19.62 3.83 -6.47
CA ARG A 32 20.81 3.12 -6.93
C ARG A 32 20.55 1.63 -7.16
N GLU A 33 19.78 0.99 -6.28
CA GLU A 33 19.39 -0.41 -6.46
C GLU A 33 18.48 -0.59 -7.69
N LEU A 34 17.51 0.31 -7.92
CA LEU A 34 16.66 0.29 -9.12
C LEU A 34 17.48 0.46 -10.41
N GLU A 35 18.47 1.36 -10.43
CA GLU A 35 19.37 1.54 -11.56
C GLU A 35 20.19 0.27 -11.85
N ARG A 36 20.71 -0.39 -10.80
CA ARG A 36 21.42 -1.68 -10.92
C ARG A 36 20.50 -2.76 -11.49
N ILE A 37 19.29 -2.90 -10.95
CA ILE A 37 18.31 -3.90 -11.39
C ILE A 37 17.91 -3.67 -12.85
N SER A 38 17.66 -2.41 -13.23
CA SER A 38 17.35 -2.06 -14.63
C SER A 38 18.48 -2.45 -15.57
N PHE A 39 19.72 -2.14 -15.18
CA PHE A 39 20.90 -2.48 -15.98
C PHE A 39 21.04 -3.99 -16.17
N GLU A 40 20.99 -4.78 -15.09
CA GLU A 40 21.13 -6.25 -15.16
C GLU A 40 20.01 -6.91 -15.99
N ARG A 41 18.77 -6.43 -15.85
CA ARG A 41 17.63 -6.89 -16.65
C ARG A 41 17.85 -6.63 -18.14
N ASP A 42 18.20 -5.40 -18.49
CA ASP A 42 18.33 -4.97 -19.88
C ASP A 42 19.53 -5.64 -20.56
N GLU A 43 20.61 -5.85 -19.81
CA GLU A 43 21.79 -6.59 -20.28
C GLU A 43 21.45 -8.07 -20.56
N ALA A 44 20.72 -8.74 -19.68
CA ALA A 44 20.27 -10.11 -19.89
C ALA A 44 19.32 -10.24 -21.10
N LEU A 45 18.41 -9.28 -21.25
CA LEU A 45 17.51 -9.22 -22.41
C LEU A 45 18.28 -8.97 -23.72
N ALA A 46 19.25 -8.06 -23.71
CA ALA A 46 20.09 -7.79 -24.88
C ALA A 46 20.88 -9.04 -25.32
N ARG A 47 21.49 -9.75 -24.36
CA ARG A 47 22.20 -11.02 -24.65
C ARG A 47 21.27 -12.08 -25.22
N SER A 48 20.03 -12.20 -24.73
CA SER A 48 19.04 -13.13 -25.28
C SER A 48 18.62 -12.75 -26.70
N ARG A 49 18.47 -11.46 -27.01
CA ARG A 49 18.07 -10.99 -28.35
C ARG A 49 19.18 -11.20 -29.38
N MET A 50 20.44 -11.02 -28.98
CA MET A 50 21.60 -11.27 -29.86
C MET A 50 21.80 -12.75 -30.17
N ASN A 51 21.34 -13.66 -29.29
CA ASN A 51 21.54 -15.10 -29.39
C ASN A 51 20.20 -15.84 -29.50
N LEU A 52 19.40 -15.53 -30.53
CA LEU A 52 18.02 -16.01 -30.68
C LEU A 52 17.89 -17.54 -30.67
N ASP A 53 18.89 -18.24 -31.23
CA ASP A 53 18.92 -19.70 -31.28
C ASP A 53 19.34 -20.36 -29.95
N SER A 54 19.82 -19.56 -28.99
CA SER A 54 20.31 -20.06 -27.71
C SER A 54 19.18 -20.12 -26.68
N VAL A 55 18.66 -21.33 -26.47
CA VAL A 55 17.70 -21.63 -25.39
C VAL A 55 18.25 -21.21 -24.01
N LEU A 56 19.57 -21.31 -23.82
CA LEU A 56 20.25 -20.93 -22.58
C LEU A 56 20.10 -19.43 -22.30
N HIS A 57 20.41 -18.56 -23.26
CA HIS A 57 20.32 -17.10 -23.05
C HIS A 57 18.88 -16.64 -22.81
N ARG A 58 17.91 -17.25 -23.52
CA ARG A 58 16.49 -17.01 -23.26
C ARG A 58 16.12 -17.38 -21.83
N ARG A 59 16.56 -18.55 -21.35
CA ARG A 59 16.26 -19.01 -20.00
C ARG A 59 16.90 -18.13 -18.92
N ILE A 60 18.12 -17.65 -19.15
CA ILE A 60 18.80 -16.72 -18.25
C ILE A 60 18.01 -15.41 -18.16
N ALA A 61 17.56 -14.85 -19.28
CA ALA A 61 16.75 -13.63 -19.29
C ALA A 61 15.41 -13.81 -18.57
N GLU A 62 14.73 -14.95 -18.74
CA GLU A 62 13.49 -15.27 -18.02
C GLU A 62 13.70 -15.34 -16.50
N ILE A 63 14.78 -15.99 -16.05
CA ILE A 63 15.12 -16.09 -14.62
C ILE A 63 15.45 -14.70 -14.09
N LYS A 64 16.26 -13.92 -14.82
CA LYS A 64 16.62 -12.56 -14.43
C LYS A 64 15.41 -11.64 -14.32
N ALA A 65 14.45 -11.73 -15.24
CA ALA A 65 13.20 -10.97 -15.14
C ALA A 65 12.43 -11.29 -13.86
N ARG A 66 12.37 -12.57 -13.46
CA ARG A 66 11.70 -12.98 -12.20
C ARG A 66 12.45 -12.49 -10.96
N GLU A 67 13.78 -12.57 -10.96
CA GLU A 67 14.60 -12.04 -9.87
C GLU A 67 14.43 -10.53 -9.71
N CYS A 68 14.46 -9.79 -10.83
CA CYS A 68 14.22 -8.36 -10.85
C CYS A 68 12.84 -8.00 -10.29
N GLY A 69 11.79 -8.74 -10.67
CA GLY A 69 10.44 -8.54 -10.13
C GLY A 69 10.40 -8.69 -8.61
N LEU A 70 11.06 -9.72 -8.05
CA LEU A 70 11.15 -9.91 -6.59
C LEU A 70 11.92 -8.78 -5.88
N GLU A 71 12.97 -8.26 -6.51
CA GLU A 71 13.72 -7.12 -5.97
C GLU A 71 12.89 -5.84 -5.99
N ILE A 72 12.21 -5.55 -7.10
CA ILE A 72 11.31 -4.39 -7.24
C ILE A 72 10.17 -4.47 -6.22
N GLU A 73 9.55 -5.64 -6.08
CA GLU A 73 8.53 -5.93 -5.07
C GLU A 73 8.98 -5.57 -3.64
N ASP A 74 10.22 -5.91 -3.27
CA ASP A 74 10.75 -5.56 -1.95
C ASP A 74 11.12 -4.08 -1.84
N ILE A 75 11.59 -3.44 -2.92
CA ILE A 75 11.90 -2.00 -2.96
C ILE A 75 10.62 -1.18 -2.80
N ILE A 76 9.53 -1.56 -3.49
CA ILE A 76 8.21 -0.93 -3.35
C ILE A 76 7.75 -1.03 -1.89
N TYR A 77 7.80 -2.24 -1.31
CA TYR A 77 7.37 -2.43 0.08
C TYR A 77 8.24 -1.64 1.08
N ALA A 78 9.55 -1.61 0.89
CA ALA A 78 10.46 -0.81 1.70
C ALA A 78 10.17 0.70 1.58
N SER A 79 9.78 1.17 0.39
CA SER A 79 9.40 2.57 0.15
C SER A 79 8.09 2.93 0.85
N ILE A 80 7.13 2.02 0.88
CA ILE A 80 5.90 2.21 1.67
C ILE A 80 6.23 2.29 3.16
N LEU A 81 7.07 1.38 3.68
CA LEU A 81 7.53 1.43 5.07
C LEU A 81 8.24 2.74 5.40
N HIS A 82 9.12 3.20 4.51
CA HIS A 82 9.80 4.49 4.65
C HIS A 82 8.81 5.64 4.85
N ASN A 83 7.79 5.75 4.00
CA ASN A 83 6.81 6.82 4.05
C ASN A 83 5.98 6.79 5.34
N PHE A 84 5.57 5.61 5.81
CA PHE A 84 4.92 5.48 7.12
C PHE A 84 5.84 5.92 8.27
N MET A 85 7.12 5.56 8.21
CA MET A 85 8.12 5.94 9.21
C MET A 85 8.45 7.44 9.19
N GLU A 86 8.45 8.10 8.03
CA GLU A 86 8.55 9.57 7.91
C GLU A 86 7.40 10.25 8.68
N MET A 87 6.22 9.63 8.71
CA MET A 87 5.05 10.10 9.45
C MET A 87 4.99 9.62 10.90
N SER A 88 6.05 8.97 11.40
CA SER A 88 6.11 8.41 12.75
C SER A 88 5.01 7.38 13.06
N VAL A 89 4.57 6.66 12.02
CA VAL A 89 3.61 5.56 12.11
C VAL A 89 4.31 4.26 11.68
N TYR A 90 4.07 3.18 12.40
CA TYR A 90 4.50 1.84 11.99
C TYR A 90 3.29 1.07 11.47
N LEU A 91 3.49 0.22 10.46
CA LEU A 91 2.45 -0.70 10.00
C LEU A 91 2.00 -1.61 11.15
N VAL A 92 0.73 -2.02 11.12
CA VAL A 92 0.21 -3.01 12.07
C VAL A 92 1.01 -4.31 11.88
N PRO A 93 1.60 -4.88 12.95
CA PRO A 93 2.29 -6.16 12.85
C PRO A 93 1.29 -7.29 12.57
N PRO A 94 1.74 -8.53 12.28
CA PRO A 94 0.83 -9.65 12.04
C PRO A 94 -0.27 -9.72 13.11
N LEU A 95 -1.53 -9.91 12.70
CA LEU A 95 -2.66 -9.81 13.61
C LEU A 95 -2.58 -10.80 14.78
N SER A 96 -1.91 -11.94 14.58
CA SER A 96 -1.58 -12.89 15.66
C SER A 96 -0.87 -12.25 16.85
N GLN A 97 -0.09 -11.18 16.63
CA GLN A 97 0.61 -10.42 17.66
C GLN A 97 -0.26 -9.30 18.27
N CYS A 98 -1.37 -8.93 17.61
CA CYS A 98 -2.30 -7.89 18.06
C CYS A 98 -3.55 -8.44 18.76
N LEU A 99 -3.68 -9.77 18.86
CA LEU A 99 -4.85 -10.43 19.45
C LEU A 99 -4.63 -10.67 20.96
N CYS A 100 -5.51 -10.10 21.77
CA CYS A 100 -5.59 -10.36 23.21
C CYS A 100 -6.94 -11.01 23.51
N ASN A 101 -6.95 -12.28 23.91
CA ASN A 101 -8.19 -13.04 24.18
C ASN A 101 -9.21 -13.00 23.00
N ASN A 102 -8.74 -13.21 21.77
CA ASN A 102 -9.51 -13.09 20.52
C ASN A 102 -10.09 -11.69 20.23
N ARG A 103 -9.68 -10.67 21.00
CA ARG A 103 -9.99 -9.27 20.75
C ARG A 103 -8.81 -8.60 20.06
N LEU A 104 -9.10 -7.95 18.93
CA LEU A 104 -8.11 -7.20 18.18
C LEU A 104 -7.91 -5.83 18.82
N GLU A 105 -6.70 -5.61 19.32
CA GLU A 105 -6.30 -4.34 19.93
C GLU A 105 -5.07 -3.79 19.23
N ILE A 106 -5.26 -2.71 18.47
CA ILE A 106 -4.16 -2.04 17.77
C ILE A 106 -3.89 -0.72 18.48
N TYR A 107 -2.72 -0.65 19.12
CA TYR A 107 -2.25 0.54 19.81
C TYR A 107 -0.77 0.82 19.45
N PRO A 108 -0.37 2.10 19.35
CA PRO A 108 -1.19 3.31 19.39
C PRO A 108 -2.05 3.49 18.13
N ARG A 109 -3.15 4.25 18.23
CA ARG A 109 -4.09 4.44 17.12
C ARG A 109 -3.59 5.37 16.00
N LYS A 110 -2.79 6.38 16.32
CA LYS A 110 -2.18 7.26 15.29
C LYS A 110 -3.17 7.83 14.25
N ASP A 111 -4.43 8.04 14.67
CA ASP A 111 -5.52 8.48 13.78
C ASP A 111 -5.14 9.80 13.09
N CYS A 112 -4.62 10.77 13.85
CA CYS A 112 -4.27 12.09 13.32
C CYS A 112 -3.14 12.02 12.28
N GLU A 113 -2.09 11.23 12.57
CA GLU A 113 -0.98 11.04 11.65
C GLU A 113 -1.45 10.36 10.36
N LEU A 114 -2.27 9.31 10.44
CA LEU A 114 -2.80 8.64 9.26
C LEU A 114 -3.76 9.51 8.45
N GLU A 115 -4.62 10.29 9.12
CA GLU A 115 -5.52 11.23 8.47
C GLU A 115 -4.73 12.33 7.72
N SER A 116 -3.54 12.70 8.21
CA SER A 116 -2.67 13.70 7.58
C SER A 116 -1.98 13.24 6.28
N ILE A 117 -2.09 11.94 5.91
CA ILE A 117 -1.61 11.43 4.60
C ILE A 117 -2.40 12.08 3.45
N HIS A 118 -3.66 12.43 3.71
CA HIS A 118 -4.61 12.80 2.68
C HIS A 118 -4.83 14.32 2.63
N SER A 119 -5.07 14.85 1.43
CA SER A 119 -5.59 16.21 1.27
C SER A 119 -6.96 16.34 1.95
N HIS A 120 -7.41 17.56 2.20
CA HIS A 120 -8.70 17.81 2.85
C HIS A 120 -9.86 17.07 2.15
N ASP A 121 -9.97 17.21 0.82
CA ASP A 121 -11.05 16.60 0.04
C ASP A 121 -10.98 15.07 0.05
N ALA A 122 -9.77 14.50 -0.08
CA ALA A 122 -9.57 13.06 0.00
C ALA A 122 -9.90 12.53 1.41
N LEU A 123 -9.56 13.28 2.46
CA LEU A 123 -9.84 12.90 3.84
C LEU A 123 -11.34 12.85 4.13
N GLU A 124 -12.15 13.74 3.56
CA GLU A 124 -13.61 13.66 3.68
C GLU A 124 -14.14 12.37 3.06
N MET A 125 -13.67 12.01 1.87
CA MET A 125 -14.02 10.74 1.22
C MET A 125 -13.60 9.52 2.05
N VAL A 126 -12.42 9.58 2.68
CA VAL A 126 -11.94 8.52 3.60
C VAL A 126 -12.83 8.41 4.84
N LYS A 127 -13.27 9.54 5.42
CA LYS A 127 -14.20 9.54 6.55
C LYS A 127 -15.54 8.93 6.17
N ASP A 128 -16.06 9.24 4.98
CA ASP A 128 -17.30 8.64 4.48
C ASP A 128 -17.15 7.12 4.24
N HIS A 129 -16.00 6.68 3.69
CA HIS A 129 -15.68 5.25 3.54
C HIS A 129 -15.64 4.53 4.90
N ILE A 130 -14.97 5.13 5.89
CA ILE A 130 -14.90 4.61 7.27
C ILE A 130 -16.30 4.52 7.89
N ASN A 131 -17.11 5.58 7.76
CA ASN A 131 -18.47 5.63 8.30
C ASN A 131 -19.39 4.60 7.61
N SER A 132 -19.22 4.38 6.31
CA SER A 132 -19.93 3.36 5.55
C SER A 132 -19.59 1.94 6.05
N ILE A 133 -18.30 1.66 6.27
CA ILE A 133 -17.81 0.37 6.76
C ILE A 133 -18.30 0.06 8.19
N ILE A 134 -18.21 1.05 9.07
CA ILE A 134 -18.57 0.91 10.48
C ILE A 134 -20.11 0.88 10.67
N GLY A 135 -20.84 1.33 9.65
CA GLY A 135 -22.23 1.74 9.75
C GLY A 135 -22.32 3.08 10.45
N ASN A 136 -23.24 3.94 10.03
CA ASN A 136 -23.47 5.28 10.57
C ASN A 136 -24.00 5.24 12.03
N ARG A 137 -23.25 4.64 12.97
CA ARG A 137 -23.46 4.68 14.41
C ARG A 137 -23.07 6.07 14.90
N ALA A 138 -23.79 7.07 14.43
CA ALA A 138 -23.62 8.50 14.71
C ALA A 138 -23.94 8.88 16.18
N ASN A 139 -24.18 7.92 17.06
CA ASN A 139 -24.55 8.18 18.45
C ASN A 139 -23.40 7.81 19.38
N SER A 140 -22.51 8.79 19.56
CA SER A 140 -21.40 8.82 20.51
C SER A 140 -21.90 8.68 21.95
N ASN A 141 -21.86 7.46 22.47
CA ASN A 141 -21.58 7.25 23.88
C ASN A 141 -20.18 6.64 24.00
N VAL A 142 -19.44 7.05 25.03
CA VAL A 142 -18.10 6.48 25.36
C VAL A 142 -18.17 4.96 25.45
N THR A 143 -19.36 4.42 25.69
CA THR A 143 -19.65 3.00 25.75
C THR A 143 -19.66 2.24 24.42
N GLN A 144 -19.90 2.90 23.28
CA GLN A 144 -19.82 2.26 21.96
C GLN A 144 -18.39 2.19 21.40
N SER A 145 -17.45 3.02 21.86
CA SER A 145 -16.05 2.93 21.42
C SER A 145 -15.36 1.64 21.87
N TRP A 146 -15.82 1.01 22.96
CA TRP A 146 -15.33 -0.29 23.43
C TRP A 146 -16.22 -1.46 23.01
N ALA A 147 -17.35 -1.20 22.35
CA ALA A 147 -18.21 -2.26 21.85
C ALA A 147 -17.47 -3.04 20.76
N THR A 148 -17.15 -4.30 21.06
CA THR A 148 -16.53 -5.20 20.11
C THR A 148 -17.60 -5.89 19.27
N THR A 149 -17.40 -5.93 17.96
CA THR A 149 -18.23 -6.72 17.05
C THR A 149 -17.46 -7.98 16.69
N LEU A 150 -18.12 -9.15 16.74
CA LEU A 150 -17.56 -10.40 16.26
C LEU A 150 -17.63 -10.39 14.72
N MET A 151 -16.48 -10.44 14.06
CA MET A 151 -16.36 -10.35 12.61
C MET A 151 -15.59 -11.56 12.07
N PRO A 152 -16.03 -12.17 10.95
CA PRO A 152 -15.22 -13.17 10.26
C PRO A 152 -13.90 -12.54 9.79
N LEU A 153 -12.77 -13.17 10.11
CA LEU A 153 -11.44 -12.70 9.70
C LEU A 153 -11.31 -12.53 8.17
N PRO A 154 -11.89 -13.40 7.32
CA PRO A 154 -11.91 -13.16 5.87
C PRO A 154 -12.63 -11.88 5.46
N HIS A 155 -13.68 -11.47 6.18
CA HIS A 155 -14.37 -10.22 5.92
C HIS A 155 -13.49 -9.01 6.28
N LEU A 156 -12.79 -9.05 7.42
CA LEU A 156 -11.85 -8.00 7.82
C LEU A 156 -10.68 -7.87 6.81
N ARG A 157 -10.17 -9.00 6.32
CA ARG A 157 -9.15 -9.05 5.25
C ARG A 157 -9.65 -8.43 3.96
N ASN A 158 -10.86 -8.74 3.52
CA ASN A 158 -11.44 -8.15 2.31
C ASN A 158 -11.66 -6.65 2.45
N LEU A 159 -12.07 -6.20 3.64
CA LEU A 159 -12.25 -4.80 3.98
C LEU A 159 -10.93 -4.04 3.94
N TYR A 160 -9.87 -4.61 4.52
CA TYR A 160 -8.52 -4.06 4.46
C TYR A 160 -8.01 -3.98 3.01
N ASN A 161 -8.10 -5.08 2.26
CA ASN A 161 -7.67 -5.13 0.86
C ASN A 161 -8.44 -4.13 -0.03
N SER A 162 -9.76 -4.04 0.12
CA SER A 162 -10.58 -3.07 -0.61
C SER A 162 -10.23 -1.63 -0.25
N SER A 163 -9.86 -1.39 1.01
CA SER A 163 -9.43 -0.06 1.47
C SER A 163 -8.04 0.33 0.92
N ILE A 164 -7.15 -0.64 0.65
CA ILE A 164 -5.90 -0.39 -0.09
C ILE A 164 -6.22 0.11 -1.50
N PHE A 165 -7.05 -0.62 -2.25
CA PHE A 165 -7.44 -0.19 -3.60
C PHE A 165 -8.15 1.17 -3.59
N TYR A 166 -8.94 1.44 -2.54
CA TYR A 166 -9.59 2.73 -2.36
C TYR A 166 -8.57 3.87 -2.18
N GLY A 167 -7.57 3.70 -1.31
CA GLY A 167 -6.52 4.70 -1.11
C GLY A 167 -5.65 4.95 -2.35
N TYR A 168 -5.34 3.89 -3.10
CA TYR A 168 -4.64 3.99 -4.39
C TYR A 168 -5.49 4.78 -5.40
N PHE A 169 -6.79 4.48 -5.49
CA PHE A 169 -7.73 5.21 -6.34
C PHE A 169 -7.85 6.68 -5.97
N LEU A 170 -7.99 7.01 -4.69
CA LEU A 170 -8.07 8.39 -4.23
C LEU A 170 -6.81 9.18 -4.63
N LYS A 171 -5.63 8.59 -4.45
CA LYS A 171 -4.38 9.23 -4.87
C LYS A 171 -4.36 9.48 -6.38
N SER A 172 -4.67 8.46 -7.19
CA SER A 172 -4.76 8.58 -8.65
C SER A 172 -5.80 9.61 -9.12
N ALA A 173 -6.96 9.69 -8.45
CA ALA A 173 -8.00 10.67 -8.76
C ALA A 173 -7.57 12.09 -8.40
N SER A 174 -6.98 12.29 -7.22
CA SER A 174 -6.48 13.60 -6.78
C SER A 174 -5.38 14.13 -7.70
N PHE A 175 -4.49 13.27 -8.16
CA PHE A 175 -3.42 13.64 -9.09
C PHE A 175 -3.98 14.04 -10.47
N ARG A 176 -4.96 13.29 -11.00
CA ARG A 176 -5.63 13.64 -12.27
C ARG A 176 -6.33 14.99 -12.19
N HIS A 177 -7.09 15.22 -11.11
CA HIS A 177 -7.75 16.51 -10.89
C HIS A 177 -6.73 17.65 -10.83
N ALA A 178 -5.63 17.48 -10.10
CA ALA A 178 -4.57 18.49 -10.05
C ALA A 178 -4.00 18.80 -11.45
N LEU A 179 -3.76 17.78 -12.28
CA LEU A 179 -3.28 17.97 -13.65
C LEU A 179 -4.31 18.66 -14.56
N GLU A 180 -5.60 18.38 -14.39
CA GLU A 180 -6.68 19.03 -15.14
C GLU A 180 -6.77 20.51 -14.76
N THR A 181 -6.74 20.83 -13.46
CA THR A 181 -6.74 22.22 -12.99
C THR A 181 -5.54 23.03 -13.49
N THR A 182 -4.35 22.41 -13.58
CA THR A 182 -3.16 23.10 -14.14
C THR A 182 -3.25 23.33 -15.65
N LYS A 183 -4.07 22.56 -16.38
CA LYS A 183 -4.28 22.72 -17.83
C LYS A 183 -5.39 23.73 -18.13
N GLU A 184 -6.42 23.80 -17.30
CA GLU A 184 -7.49 24.80 -17.41
C GLU A 184 -6.97 26.23 -17.18
N GLU A 185 -5.89 26.41 -16.39
CA GLU A 185 -5.19 27.70 -16.28
C GLU A 185 -4.43 28.12 -17.56
N GLU A 186 -4.27 27.22 -18.55
CA GLU A 186 -3.69 27.52 -19.87
C GLU A 186 -4.75 27.70 -20.98
N GLU A 187 -6.02 27.36 -20.74
CA GLU A 187 -7.14 27.48 -21.70
C GLU A 187 -8.38 28.13 -21.06
N GLU A 188 -8.36 29.46 -20.87
CA GLU A 188 -9.59 30.23 -20.69
C GLU A 188 -10.39 30.26 -22.01
N GLU A 189 -11.38 29.37 -22.12
CA GLU A 189 -12.72 29.53 -22.72
C GLU A 189 -13.19 28.21 -23.35
N GLY A 190 -14.03 27.46 -22.63
CA GLY A 190 -14.93 26.51 -23.30
C GLY A 190 -15.31 25.26 -22.52
N GLY A 191 -16.53 25.28 -21.96
CA GLY A 191 -17.41 24.11 -22.10
C GLY A 191 -17.39 23.08 -20.97
N MET A 192 -18.32 23.29 -20.04
CA MET A 192 -18.89 22.31 -19.12
C MET A 192 -19.28 20.99 -19.82
N LEU A 193 -18.44 19.94 -19.78
CA LEU A 193 -18.85 18.55 -20.04
C LEU A 193 -17.74 17.54 -19.65
N GLY A 194 -17.58 17.29 -18.35
CA GLY A 194 -16.58 16.32 -17.87
C GLY A 194 -16.84 15.75 -16.47
N LYS A 195 -18.07 15.83 -15.95
CA LYS A 195 -18.42 15.14 -14.71
C LYS A 195 -19.16 13.86 -15.05
N VAL A 196 -18.68 12.78 -14.45
CA VAL A 196 -19.21 11.40 -14.51
C VAL A 196 -18.68 10.57 -15.66
N GLU A 197 -17.37 10.40 -15.73
CA GLU A 197 -16.84 9.10 -16.15
C GLU A 197 -15.65 8.72 -15.28
N MET A 198 -15.50 7.41 -15.02
CA MET A 198 -14.41 6.75 -14.29
C MET A 198 -14.64 6.38 -12.83
N MET A 199 -15.73 5.66 -12.55
CA MET A 199 -15.62 4.49 -11.66
C MET A 199 -15.03 3.31 -12.46
N ARG A 200 -13.84 3.49 -13.03
CA ARG A 200 -12.96 2.36 -13.31
C ARG A 200 -12.08 2.27 -12.07
N VAL A 201 -12.21 1.17 -11.32
CA VAL A 201 -11.36 0.90 -10.16
C VAL A 201 -9.91 1.09 -10.63
N ALA A 202 -9.26 2.15 -10.15
CA ALA A 202 -7.84 2.32 -10.39
C ALA A 202 -7.16 1.10 -9.76
N LYS A 203 -6.41 0.38 -10.58
CA LYS A 203 -5.63 -0.78 -10.15
C LYS A 203 -4.16 -0.35 -10.09
N PRO A 204 -3.35 -1.01 -9.24
CA PRO A 204 -1.90 -0.90 -9.32
C PRO A 204 -1.45 -1.04 -10.77
N SER A 205 -0.52 -0.18 -11.16
CA SER A 205 -0.02 -0.09 -12.53
C SER A 205 0.95 -1.22 -12.87
N SER A 206 1.55 -1.85 -11.85
CA SER A 206 2.51 -2.94 -11.98
C SER A 206 2.00 -4.27 -11.39
N ASP A 207 2.46 -5.39 -11.94
CA ASP A 207 2.21 -6.72 -11.37
C ASP A 207 2.89 -6.84 -9.99
N GLU A 208 4.06 -6.20 -9.82
CA GLU A 208 4.80 -6.11 -8.58
C GLU A 208 3.97 -5.43 -7.47
N GLY A 209 3.28 -4.33 -7.80
CA GLY A 209 2.38 -3.65 -6.86
C GLY A 209 1.21 -4.52 -6.42
N VAL A 210 0.58 -5.25 -7.35
CA VAL A 210 -0.48 -6.24 -7.01
C VAL A 210 0.07 -7.35 -6.10
N ASN A 211 1.28 -7.85 -6.40
CA ASN A 211 1.94 -8.87 -5.59
C ASN A 211 2.27 -8.36 -4.18
N VAL A 212 2.74 -7.12 -4.05
CA VAL A 212 3.01 -6.48 -2.75
C VAL A 212 1.75 -6.42 -1.89
N ILE A 213 0.60 -6.01 -2.45
CA ILE A 213 -0.69 -6.00 -1.72
C ILE A 213 -1.04 -7.40 -1.24
N SER A 214 -0.97 -8.38 -2.14
CA SER A 214 -1.32 -9.78 -1.85
C SER A 214 -0.44 -10.34 -0.72
N ARG A 215 0.88 -10.19 -0.84
CA ARG A 215 1.84 -10.64 0.17
C ARG A 215 1.66 -9.94 1.50
N HIS A 216 1.45 -8.61 1.50
CA HIS A 216 1.21 -7.84 2.73
C HIS A 216 -0.07 -8.31 3.42
N CYS A 217 -1.17 -8.50 2.69
CA CYS A 217 -2.42 -9.01 3.25
C CYS A 217 -2.26 -10.43 3.83
N CYS A 218 -1.56 -11.33 3.11
CA CYS A 218 -1.27 -12.68 3.62
C CYS A 218 -0.43 -12.63 4.90
N ALA A 219 0.60 -11.79 4.95
CA ALA A 219 1.47 -11.67 6.11
C ALA A 219 0.77 -11.02 7.31
N LEU A 220 -0.11 -10.04 7.07
CA LEU A 220 -0.87 -9.35 8.12
C LEU A 220 -1.94 -10.27 8.74
N PHE A 221 -2.75 -10.95 7.92
CA PHE A 221 -3.89 -11.73 8.39
C PHE A 221 -3.58 -13.22 8.64
N GLY A 222 -2.50 -13.74 8.05
CA GLY A 222 -2.20 -15.17 8.03
C GLY A 222 -3.20 -15.99 7.20
N ASP A 223 -3.06 -17.31 7.29
CA ASP A 223 -3.95 -18.28 6.62
C ASP A 223 -5.18 -18.66 7.47
N GLU A 224 -5.32 -18.07 8.66
CA GLU A 224 -6.38 -18.44 9.59
C GLU A 224 -7.77 -18.07 9.05
N CYS A 225 -8.69 -19.04 9.15
CA CYS A 225 -10.11 -18.83 8.94
C CYS A 225 -10.79 -18.88 10.31
N GLY A 226 -11.16 -17.74 10.84
CA GLY A 226 -11.76 -17.64 12.18
C GLY A 226 -12.61 -16.39 12.36
N PHE A 227 -12.99 -16.14 13.60
CA PHE A 227 -13.67 -14.91 14.00
C PHE A 227 -12.78 -14.11 14.93
N VAL A 228 -12.87 -12.79 14.82
CA VAL A 228 -12.13 -11.85 15.65
C VAL A 228 -13.10 -10.82 16.21
N CYS A 229 -12.97 -10.52 17.51
CA CYS A 229 -13.69 -9.42 18.15
C CYS A 229 -12.96 -8.11 17.84
N VAL A 230 -13.55 -7.25 17.02
CA VAL A 230 -12.93 -5.97 16.62
C VAL A 230 -13.63 -4.80 17.29
N SER A 231 -12.86 -3.87 17.84
CA SER A 231 -13.39 -2.59 18.32
C SER A 231 -13.51 -1.60 17.17
N LEU A 232 -14.37 -0.59 17.33
CA LEU A 232 -14.49 0.54 16.41
C LEU A 232 -13.12 1.18 16.10
N GLY A 233 -12.32 1.42 17.14
CA GLY A 233 -11.00 2.01 17.01
C GLY A 233 -10.02 1.15 16.23
N SER A 234 -10.05 -0.17 16.42
CA SER A 234 -9.21 -1.12 15.69
C SER A 234 -9.59 -1.17 14.20
N VAL A 235 -10.88 -1.15 13.88
CA VAL A 235 -11.35 -1.08 12.48
C VAL A 235 -10.94 0.24 11.84
N LYS A 236 -11.15 1.38 12.51
CA LYS A 236 -10.74 2.69 12.02
C LYS A 236 -9.23 2.73 11.74
N ARG A 237 -8.41 2.24 12.66
CA ARG A 237 -6.95 2.13 12.49
C ARG A 237 -6.55 1.31 11.27
N LEU A 238 -7.17 0.15 11.07
CA LEU A 238 -6.91 -0.73 9.92
C LEU A 238 -7.32 -0.09 8.60
N VAL A 239 -8.48 0.57 8.56
CA VAL A 239 -8.94 1.25 7.34
C VAL A 239 -8.03 2.41 7.01
N LEU A 240 -7.68 3.27 7.98
CA LEU A 240 -6.76 4.38 7.76
C LEU A 240 -5.38 3.91 7.30
N GLU A 241 -4.85 2.82 7.88
CA GLU A 241 -3.61 2.21 7.39
C GLU A 241 -3.73 1.73 5.96
N ALA A 242 -4.79 0.99 5.65
CA ALA A 242 -5.00 0.41 4.33
C ALA A 242 -5.09 1.51 3.27
N VAL A 243 -5.86 2.57 3.52
CA VAL A 243 -5.96 3.71 2.61
C VAL A 243 -4.59 4.38 2.45
N GLY A 244 -3.88 4.66 3.54
CA GLY A 244 -2.52 5.21 3.49
C GLY A 244 -1.54 4.32 2.71
N PHE A 245 -1.62 3.01 2.90
CA PHE A 245 -0.81 2.02 2.19
C PHE A 245 -1.09 2.06 0.69
N GLY A 246 -2.35 2.14 0.29
CA GLY A 246 -2.75 2.30 -1.11
C GLY A 246 -2.21 3.59 -1.73
N SER A 247 -2.29 4.70 -1.00
CA SER A 247 -1.74 5.98 -1.47
C SER A 247 -0.22 5.95 -1.61
N PHE A 248 0.51 5.36 -0.65
CA PHE A 248 1.97 5.22 -0.76
C PHE A 248 2.41 4.18 -1.79
N LEU A 249 1.60 3.16 -2.05
CA LEU A 249 1.84 2.25 -3.15
C LEU A 249 1.80 3.00 -4.49
N TRP A 250 0.83 3.90 -4.67
CA TRP A 250 0.78 4.76 -5.86
C TRP A 250 2.00 5.67 -5.99
N ASP A 251 2.52 6.19 -4.87
CA ASP A 251 3.74 7.02 -4.87
C ASP A 251 5.03 6.23 -5.14
N ALA A 252 5.01 4.91 -4.87
CA ALA A 252 6.16 4.03 -5.03
C ALA A 252 6.27 3.39 -6.43
N GLU A 253 5.15 3.27 -7.14
CA GLU A 253 5.08 2.84 -8.55
C GLU A 253 5.49 3.98 -9.51
#